data_AF-A0A7U6LBH1-F1
#
_entry.id   AF-A0A7U6LBH1-F1
#
_cell.length_a   1.000
_cell.length_b   1.000
_cell.length_c   1.000
_cell.angle_alpha   90.00
_cell.angle_beta   90.00
_cell.angle_gamma   90.00
#
_symmetry.space_group_name_H-M   'P 1'
#
loop_
_entity.id
_entity.type
_entity.pdbx_description
1 polymer ?
#
loop_
_entity_poly.entity_id
_entity_poly.type
_entity_poly.pdbx_seq_one_letter_code
_entity_poly.pdbx_strand_id
1 'polypeptide(L)'
;MVYAMKNNGIFAVLQKIGRAFMLPIAVLPMAGILLGVGGSFTNPVLIKTYNLTFLEPGTPLNYLMQLFSNVGLFVFANLPLLFAVGVAIGLANKNKETAALSAVLGFLLFHTIIGTILSFKGITPDSVTYDALIGKGLSEAAARGTAALYAKELGIFTLQTGVFGGIVCGIVASAITNKFSDKKLPDYLAFFSGNRFVPVMTIILFIPLAAIFPFIWPTIFMGIVKAGEMFAATGAIGTFFYGFTMRLLNVFGLHHAIYPLFWYTQLGGYQEVAGKMVAGGQNIFFAQLADPSVKHFSAAATKTMTGGFLPMMFGLPAAALAMYRTADDKNKAAIKGILLSAALTSFLTGITEPIEFTFLFVAPALYVIHALLEGLAYMLMYVLNVAVGITFSRGIIDFTFFGLLQGNAKTSYFWILILGPVYALVYYFVFKTLILKFNIPTPGRGDSENKLYTRKDYNEAKGNTELIDDIVVSLGGAENIENIDACITRLRVTVKDASIVADDARWKELQAKGVIRSGKGIQVVYGTQAETYKNQIREKYRI
;
A
#
# COMPACT_ATOMS: atom_id res chain seq x y z
N MET A 1 -19.06 6.60 -33.67
CA MET A 1 -17.63 6.43 -33.97
C MET A 1 -16.93 6.11 -32.67
N VAL A 2 -16.72 4.81 -32.41
CA VAL A 2 -16.17 4.26 -31.17
C VAL A 2 -14.67 4.55 -31.17
N TYR A 3 -14.19 5.44 -30.31
CA TYR A 3 -12.77 5.51 -29.99
C TYR A 3 -12.45 4.27 -29.15
N ALA A 4 -12.21 3.15 -29.85
CA ALA A 4 -11.46 2.05 -29.28
C ALA A 4 -10.14 2.67 -28.83
N MET A 5 -9.93 2.81 -27.51
CA MET A 5 -8.63 3.13 -26.97
C MET A 5 -7.69 2.03 -27.46
N LYS A 6 -6.96 2.36 -28.53
CA LYS A 6 -5.85 1.57 -29.06
C LYS A 6 -5.03 1.13 -27.86
N ASN A 7 -4.69 -0.14 -27.84
CA ASN A 7 -3.92 -0.85 -26.83
C ASN A 7 -2.54 -0.17 -26.65
N ASN A 8 -2.51 0.98 -25.99
CA ASN A 8 -1.30 1.76 -25.76
C ASN A 8 -0.48 0.98 -24.73
N GLY A 9 0.79 0.69 -25.03
CA GLY A 9 1.66 -0.08 -24.12
C GLY A 9 1.66 0.47 -22.68
N ILE A 10 1.48 1.78 -22.51
CA ILE A 10 1.33 2.44 -21.21
C ILE A 10 0.10 1.94 -20.44
N PHE A 11 -1.07 1.79 -21.09
CA PHE A 11 -2.29 1.32 -20.44
C PHE A 11 -2.15 -0.15 -19.98
N ALA A 12 -1.57 -1.01 -20.82
CA ALA A 12 -1.29 -2.39 -20.47
C ALA A 12 -0.27 -2.51 -19.31
N VAL A 13 0.72 -1.62 -19.26
CA VAL A 13 1.67 -1.53 -18.14
C VAL A 13 0.97 -1.07 -16.86
N LEU A 14 0.18 0.01 -16.91
CA LEU A 14 -0.59 0.47 -15.75
C LEU A 14 -1.55 -0.60 -15.22
N GLN A 15 -2.19 -1.35 -16.10
CA GLN A 15 -3.04 -2.48 -15.72
C GLN A 15 -2.24 -3.64 -15.09
N LYS A 16 -1.05 -3.97 -15.62
CA LYS A 16 -0.13 -4.93 -14.98
C LYS A 16 0.31 -4.47 -13.59
N ILE A 17 0.62 -3.19 -13.44
CA ILE A 17 1.00 -2.58 -12.15
C ILE A 17 -0.19 -2.62 -11.18
N GLY A 18 -1.40 -2.26 -11.62
CA GLY A 18 -2.63 -2.36 -10.81
C GLY A 18 -2.89 -3.78 -10.28
N ARG A 19 -2.71 -4.81 -11.13
CA ARG A 19 -2.79 -6.23 -10.71
C ARG A 19 -1.74 -6.60 -9.66
N ALA A 20 -0.52 -6.09 -9.85
CA ALA A 20 0.62 -6.33 -8.97
C ALA A 20 0.34 -5.93 -7.51
N PHE A 21 -0.53 -4.95 -7.30
CA PHE A 21 -0.85 -4.41 -5.99
C PHE A 21 -1.96 -5.16 -5.25
N MET A 22 -2.73 -6.00 -5.93
CA MET A 22 -3.87 -6.68 -5.29
C MET A 22 -3.46 -7.53 -4.08
N LEU A 23 -2.27 -8.14 -4.11
CA LEU A 23 -1.79 -8.97 -3.00
C LEU A 23 -1.44 -8.13 -1.75
N PRO A 24 -0.61 -7.06 -1.81
CA PRO A 24 -0.43 -6.13 -0.70
C PRO A 24 -1.73 -5.48 -0.21
N ILE A 25 -2.69 -5.20 -1.09
CA ILE A 25 -3.95 -4.53 -0.73
C ILE A 25 -4.82 -5.41 0.20
N ALA A 26 -4.77 -6.73 0.03
CA ALA A 26 -5.66 -7.65 0.76
C ALA A 26 -5.48 -7.59 2.29
N VAL A 27 -4.28 -7.25 2.78
CA VAL A 27 -4.00 -7.15 4.22
C VAL A 27 -4.36 -5.78 4.81
N LEU A 28 -4.55 -4.75 3.97
CA LEU A 28 -4.74 -3.37 4.42
C LEU A 28 -6.05 -3.12 5.19
N PRO A 29 -7.22 -3.72 4.85
CA PRO A 29 -8.43 -3.47 5.61
C PRO A 29 -8.29 -3.86 7.09
N MET A 30 -7.76 -5.05 7.36
CA MET A 30 -7.59 -5.55 8.74
C MET A 30 -6.50 -4.75 9.47
N ALA A 31 -5.36 -4.53 8.82
CA ALA A 31 -4.30 -3.69 9.38
C ALA A 31 -4.81 -2.29 9.71
N GLY A 32 -5.63 -1.70 8.83
CA GLY A 32 -6.21 -0.38 9.02
C GLY A 32 -7.25 -0.32 10.14
N ILE A 33 -8.05 -1.38 10.33
CA ILE A 33 -8.96 -1.45 11.48
C ILE A 33 -8.16 -1.53 12.79
N LEU A 34 -7.16 -2.41 12.87
CA LEU A 34 -6.32 -2.53 14.06
C LEU A 34 -5.59 -1.23 14.37
N LEU A 35 -4.96 -0.62 13.35
CA LEU A 35 -4.24 0.64 13.48
C LEU A 35 -5.16 1.77 13.93
N GLY A 36 -6.32 1.92 13.28
CA GLY A 36 -7.22 3.03 13.57
C GLY A 36 -7.91 2.92 14.92
N VAL A 37 -8.39 1.73 15.28
CA VAL A 37 -8.98 1.50 16.61
C VAL A 37 -7.92 1.64 17.68
N GLY A 38 -6.79 0.95 17.55
CA GLY A 38 -5.69 1.01 18.51
C GLY A 38 -5.12 2.42 18.68
N GLY A 39 -4.88 3.14 17.58
CA GLY A 39 -4.38 4.51 17.59
C GLY A 39 -5.35 5.52 18.21
N SER A 40 -6.65 5.38 17.95
CA SER A 40 -7.67 6.27 18.54
C SER A 40 -7.76 6.08 20.06
N PHE A 41 -7.85 4.82 20.52
CA PHE A 41 -8.05 4.50 21.94
C PHE A 41 -6.76 4.44 22.77
N THR A 42 -5.59 4.65 22.15
CA THR A 42 -4.33 4.96 22.87
C THR A 42 -4.02 6.45 22.92
N ASN A 43 -4.83 7.31 22.28
CA ASN A 43 -4.59 8.74 22.25
C ASN A 43 -4.79 9.37 23.64
N PRO A 44 -3.75 10.01 24.23
CA PRO A 44 -3.85 10.58 25.58
C PRO A 44 -4.90 11.68 25.71
N VAL A 45 -5.15 12.46 24.64
CA VAL A 45 -6.17 13.51 24.64
C VAL A 45 -7.56 12.89 24.71
N LEU A 46 -7.86 11.87 23.90
CA LEU A 46 -9.15 11.18 23.96
C LEU A 46 -9.40 10.59 25.35
N ILE A 47 -8.43 9.83 25.87
CA ILE A 47 -8.55 9.17 27.19
C ILE A 47 -8.83 10.20 28.28
N LYS A 48 -8.08 11.31 28.29
CA LYS A 48 -8.22 12.36 29.30
C LYS A 48 -9.53 13.14 29.16
N THR A 49 -9.90 13.54 27.94
CA THR A 49 -11.12 14.32 27.68
C THR A 49 -12.38 13.57 28.13
N TYR A 50 -12.40 12.25 27.97
CA TYR A 50 -13.57 11.42 28.30
C TYR A 50 -13.43 10.62 29.59
N ASN A 51 -12.37 10.86 30.38
CA ASN A 51 -12.09 10.16 31.64
C ASN A 51 -12.16 8.63 31.49
N LEU A 52 -11.58 8.10 30.41
CA LEU A 52 -11.58 6.66 30.11
C LEU A 52 -10.49 5.95 30.92
N THR A 53 -10.62 5.92 32.24
CA THR A 53 -9.62 5.39 33.17
C THR A 53 -9.20 3.95 32.86
N PHE A 54 -10.11 3.14 32.33
CA PHE A 54 -9.86 1.76 31.89
C PHE A 54 -8.96 1.65 30.64
N LEU A 55 -8.66 2.78 29.97
CA LEU A 55 -7.73 2.91 28.84
C LEU A 55 -6.48 3.72 29.20
N GLU A 56 -6.26 4.07 30.47
CA GLU A 56 -5.03 4.77 30.87
C GLU A 56 -3.76 3.92 30.62
N PRO A 57 -2.60 4.57 30.35
CA PRO A 57 -1.34 3.86 30.22
C PRO A 57 -1.09 2.94 31.42
N GLY A 58 -0.77 1.68 31.14
CA GLY A 58 -0.55 0.66 32.18
C GLY A 58 -1.71 -0.30 32.40
N THR A 59 -2.91 0.02 31.89
CA THR A 59 -4.08 -0.86 31.99
C THR A 59 -4.03 -2.01 30.96
N PRO A 60 -4.65 -3.18 31.25
CA PRO A 60 -4.70 -4.30 30.30
C PRO A 60 -5.32 -3.93 28.95
N LEU A 61 -6.38 -3.11 28.94
CA LEU A 61 -7.03 -2.70 27.71
C LEU A 61 -6.17 -1.72 26.92
N ASN A 62 -5.46 -0.80 27.59
CA ASN A 62 -4.50 0.07 26.91
C ASN A 62 -3.37 -0.73 26.23
N TYR A 63 -2.83 -1.77 26.90
CA TYR A 63 -1.85 -2.66 26.28
C TYR A 63 -2.41 -3.39 25.05
N LEU A 64 -3.66 -3.83 25.09
CA LEU A 64 -4.33 -4.42 23.93
C LEU A 64 -4.47 -3.41 22.78
N MET A 65 -4.86 -2.16 23.07
CA MET A 65 -4.98 -1.12 22.04
C MET A 65 -3.62 -0.73 21.45
N GLN A 66 -2.56 -0.70 22.26
CA GLN A 66 -1.19 -0.52 21.78
C GLN A 66 -0.77 -1.68 20.86
N LEU A 67 -1.10 -2.93 21.24
CA LEU A 67 -0.84 -4.09 20.40
C LEU A 67 -1.55 -3.96 19.04
N PHE A 68 -2.82 -3.57 19.04
CA PHE A 68 -3.59 -3.34 17.80
C PHE A 68 -2.94 -2.24 16.95
N SER A 69 -2.58 -1.11 17.55
CA SER A 69 -1.90 -0.02 16.87
C SER A 69 -0.60 -0.49 16.22
N ASN A 70 0.26 -1.19 16.96
CA ASN A 70 1.57 -1.63 16.48
C ASN A 70 1.47 -2.71 15.39
N VAL A 71 0.56 -3.68 15.54
CA VAL A 71 0.32 -4.72 14.51
C VAL A 71 -0.23 -4.11 13.22
N GLY A 72 -1.16 -3.17 13.34
CA GLY A 72 -1.67 -2.43 12.19
C GLY A 72 -0.57 -1.60 11.52
N LEU A 73 0.17 -0.82 12.31
CA LEU A 73 1.26 0.05 11.85
C LEU A 73 2.35 -0.74 11.13
N PHE A 74 2.66 -1.97 11.56
CA PHE A 74 3.65 -2.81 10.90
C PHE A 74 3.42 -2.95 9.39
N VAL A 75 2.16 -3.12 8.96
CA VAL A 75 1.84 -3.24 7.53
C VAL A 75 2.06 -1.90 6.81
N PHE A 76 1.59 -0.80 7.39
CA PHE A 76 1.72 0.54 6.80
C PHE A 76 3.18 1.02 6.72
N ALA A 77 3.96 0.79 7.78
CA ALA A 77 5.37 1.13 7.87
C ALA A 77 6.23 0.39 6.85
N ASN A 78 5.77 -0.77 6.36
CA ASN A 78 6.47 -1.58 5.37
C ASN A 78 5.82 -1.52 3.97
N LEU A 79 4.85 -0.61 3.75
CA LEU A 79 4.23 -0.42 2.44
C LEU A 79 5.24 -0.19 1.31
N PRO A 80 6.29 0.65 1.45
CA PRO A 80 7.28 0.83 0.39
C PRO A 80 7.91 -0.49 -0.08
N LEU A 81 8.31 -1.35 0.86
CA LEU A 81 8.88 -2.67 0.54
C LEU A 81 7.83 -3.60 -0.10
N LEU A 82 6.61 -3.65 0.45
CA LEU A 82 5.53 -4.47 -0.10
C LEU A 82 5.19 -4.05 -1.53
N PHE A 83 5.24 -2.75 -1.82
CA PHE A 83 5.07 -2.21 -3.17
C PHE A 83 6.25 -2.57 -4.08
N ALA A 84 7.50 -2.50 -3.60
CA ALA A 84 8.66 -2.93 -4.40
C ALA A 84 8.52 -4.38 -4.85
N VAL A 85 8.16 -5.29 -3.93
CA VAL A 85 7.95 -6.71 -4.22
C VAL A 85 6.74 -6.92 -5.13
N GLY A 86 5.60 -6.31 -4.80
CA GLY A 86 4.37 -6.41 -5.58
C GLY A 86 4.60 -6.02 -7.04
N VAL A 87 5.12 -4.80 -7.27
CA VAL A 87 5.45 -4.28 -8.61
C VAL A 87 6.40 -5.21 -9.35
N ALA A 88 7.45 -5.70 -8.68
CA ALA A 88 8.41 -6.58 -9.33
C ALA A 88 7.76 -7.88 -9.82
N ILE A 89 6.91 -8.50 -8.99
CA ILE A 89 6.16 -9.72 -9.35
C ILE A 89 5.20 -9.45 -10.51
N GLY A 90 4.45 -8.34 -10.47
CA GLY A 90 3.43 -8.04 -11.47
C GLY A 90 4.00 -7.61 -12.83
N LEU A 91 5.19 -7.00 -12.86
CA LEU A 91 5.85 -6.57 -14.09
C LEU A 91 6.83 -7.61 -14.66
N ALA A 92 7.26 -8.59 -13.87
CA ALA A 92 8.07 -9.68 -14.36
C ALA A 92 7.27 -10.62 -15.28
N ASN A 93 7.76 -10.80 -16.51
CA ASN A 93 7.19 -11.71 -17.49
C ASN A 93 7.58 -13.18 -17.21
N LYS A 94 8.64 -13.41 -16.45
CA LYS A 94 9.23 -14.71 -16.10
C LYS A 94 10.00 -14.61 -14.78
N ASN A 95 10.25 -15.76 -14.15
CA ASN A 95 11.07 -15.87 -12.92
C ASN A 95 10.64 -14.85 -11.84
N LYS A 96 9.34 -14.83 -11.53
CA LYS A 96 8.71 -13.81 -10.67
C LYS A 96 9.26 -13.84 -9.25
N GLU A 97 9.60 -15.01 -8.74
CA GLU A 97 10.29 -15.24 -7.48
C GLU A 97 11.68 -14.58 -7.45
N THR A 98 12.40 -14.64 -8.58
CA THR A 98 13.70 -13.98 -8.72
C THR A 98 13.54 -12.45 -8.77
N ALA A 99 12.48 -11.96 -9.43
CA ALA A 99 12.16 -10.54 -9.43
C ALA A 99 11.78 -10.02 -8.04
N ALA A 100 10.98 -10.78 -7.29
CA ALA A 100 10.60 -10.47 -5.91
C ALA A 100 11.84 -10.35 -5.01
N LEU A 101 12.72 -11.36 -5.03
CA LEU A 101 13.96 -11.36 -4.24
C LEU A 101 14.88 -10.19 -4.64
N SER A 102 15.00 -9.93 -5.94
CA SER A 102 15.81 -8.82 -6.46
C SER A 102 15.22 -7.46 -6.09
N ALA A 103 13.90 -7.33 -5.95
CA ALA A 103 13.26 -6.11 -5.47
C ALA A 103 13.56 -5.83 -4.00
N VAL A 104 13.54 -6.86 -3.15
CA VAL A 104 13.96 -6.73 -1.74
C VAL A 104 15.42 -6.30 -1.65
N LEU A 105 16.31 -7.02 -2.37
CA LEU A 105 17.74 -6.71 -2.40
C LEU A 105 18.00 -5.29 -2.92
N GLY A 106 17.36 -4.93 -4.03
CA GLY A 106 17.46 -3.60 -4.63
C GLY A 106 16.94 -2.51 -3.71
N PHE A 107 15.81 -2.72 -3.02
CA PHE A 107 15.24 -1.76 -2.07
C PHE A 107 16.17 -1.49 -0.89
N LEU A 108 16.71 -2.55 -0.28
CA LEU A 108 17.71 -2.40 0.80
C LEU A 108 18.94 -1.65 0.31
N LEU A 109 19.49 -2.08 -0.84
CA LEU A 109 20.68 -1.44 -1.42
C LEU A 109 20.42 0.02 -1.79
N PHE A 110 19.25 0.33 -2.33
CA PHE A 110 18.82 1.69 -2.67
C PHE A 110 18.91 2.61 -1.45
N HIS A 111 18.32 2.19 -0.33
CA HIS A 111 18.37 2.97 0.90
C HIS A 111 19.76 3.01 1.53
N THR A 112 20.52 1.91 1.49
CA THR A 112 21.91 1.87 1.97
C THR A 112 22.79 2.87 1.21
N ILE A 113 22.71 2.91 -0.12
CA ILE A 113 23.54 3.80 -0.94
C ILE A 113 23.17 5.27 -0.70
N ILE A 114 21.88 5.57 -0.61
CA ILE A 114 21.40 6.91 -0.23
C ILE A 114 21.98 7.31 1.13
N GLY A 115 21.85 6.44 2.15
CA GLY A 115 22.36 6.69 3.49
C GLY A 115 23.88 6.91 3.53
N THR A 116 24.64 6.12 2.77
CA THR A 116 26.09 6.27 2.63
C THR A 116 26.46 7.63 2.02
N ILE A 117 25.79 8.07 0.96
CA ILE A 117 26.05 9.38 0.34
C ILE A 117 25.65 10.53 1.26
N LEU A 118 24.54 10.40 2.01
CA LEU A 118 24.18 11.37 3.03
C LEU A 118 25.27 11.50 4.10
N SER A 119 25.84 10.38 4.54
CA SER A 119 26.97 10.36 5.49
C SER A 119 28.19 11.11 4.95
N PHE A 120 28.54 10.93 3.67
CA PHE A 120 29.63 11.70 3.03
C PHE A 120 29.37 13.21 3.02
N LYS A 121 28.10 13.63 3.06
CA LYS A 121 27.68 15.03 3.16
C LYS A 121 27.57 15.53 4.62
N GLY A 122 27.97 14.73 5.61
CA GLY A 122 27.82 15.04 7.04
C GLY A 122 26.38 14.99 7.55
N ILE A 123 25.48 14.38 6.78
CA ILE A 123 24.07 14.24 7.13
C ILE A 123 23.88 12.89 7.80
N THR A 124 23.55 12.91 9.09
CA THR A 124 23.38 11.74 9.96
C THR A 124 22.01 11.81 10.63
N PRO A 125 21.50 10.70 11.21
CA PRO A 125 20.24 10.72 11.95
C PRO A 125 20.18 11.85 13.00
N ASP A 126 21.27 12.03 13.75
CA ASP A 126 21.34 13.01 14.83
C ASP A 126 21.40 14.44 14.29
N SER A 127 22.07 14.65 13.14
CA SER A 127 22.30 15.98 12.58
C SER A 127 21.06 16.61 11.91
N VAL A 128 20.00 15.81 11.69
CA VAL A 128 18.73 16.22 11.08
C VAL A 128 17.53 16.05 12.01
N THR A 129 17.77 15.75 13.29
CA THR A 129 16.70 15.80 14.30
C THR A 129 16.14 17.22 14.41
N TYR A 130 14.89 17.34 14.83
CA TYR A 130 14.27 18.64 15.07
C TYR A 130 15.15 19.50 16.00
N ASP A 131 15.58 18.96 17.14
CA ASP A 131 16.37 19.72 18.12
C ASP A 131 17.75 20.12 17.57
N ALA A 132 18.43 19.24 16.83
CA ALA A 132 19.71 19.58 16.21
C ALA A 132 19.57 20.69 15.15
N LEU A 133 18.46 20.71 14.40
CA LEU A 133 18.19 21.73 13.40
C LEU A 133 17.80 23.07 14.05
N ILE A 134 17.02 23.05 15.13
CA ILE A 134 16.77 24.24 15.96
C ILE A 134 18.09 24.78 16.54
N GLY A 135 18.96 23.91 17.06
CA GLY A 135 20.27 24.30 17.57
C GLY A 135 21.19 24.92 16.52
N LYS A 136 20.96 24.61 15.23
CA LYS A 136 21.63 25.25 14.08
C LYS A 136 20.98 26.58 13.66
N GLY A 137 19.97 27.06 14.37
CA GLY A 137 19.30 28.33 14.12
C GLY A 137 18.17 28.29 13.09
N LEU A 138 17.68 27.11 12.70
CA LEU A 138 16.51 27.02 11.81
C LEU A 138 15.23 27.41 12.57
N SER A 139 14.26 27.99 11.86
CA SER A 139 12.91 28.16 12.40
C SER A 139 12.23 26.80 12.61
N GLU A 140 11.22 26.74 13.49
CA GLU A 140 10.49 25.49 13.75
C GLU A 140 9.92 24.84 12.47
N ALA A 141 9.37 25.66 11.57
CA ALA A 141 8.84 25.19 10.30
C ALA A 141 9.94 24.61 9.40
N ALA A 142 11.07 25.32 9.28
CA ALA A 142 12.20 24.86 8.47
C ALA A 142 12.85 23.60 9.06
N ALA A 143 12.98 23.52 10.38
CA ALA A 143 13.50 22.37 11.09
C ALA A 143 12.62 21.13 10.88
N ARG A 144 11.29 21.23 11.06
CA ARG A 144 10.40 20.09 10.82
C ARG A 144 10.30 19.71 9.35
N GLY A 145 10.26 20.68 8.45
CA GLY A 145 10.25 20.41 7.00
C GLY A 145 11.52 19.68 6.54
N THR A 146 12.68 20.11 7.06
CA THR A 146 13.96 19.45 6.78
C THR A 146 14.04 18.07 7.42
N ALA A 147 13.59 17.90 8.66
CA ALA A 147 13.57 16.60 9.32
C ALA A 147 12.66 15.60 8.57
N ALA A 148 11.51 16.05 8.05
CA ALA A 148 10.57 15.23 7.31
C ALA A 148 11.09 14.70 5.95
N LEU A 149 12.18 15.28 5.43
CA LEU A 149 12.88 14.77 4.24
C LEU A 149 13.62 13.46 4.53
N TYR A 150 13.92 13.15 5.80
CA TYR A 150 14.70 12.00 6.19
C TYR A 150 13.85 10.99 6.95
N ALA A 151 14.21 9.72 6.81
CA ALA A 151 13.50 8.62 7.44
C ALA A 151 14.44 7.46 7.77
N LYS A 152 13.89 6.44 8.40
CA LYS A 152 14.52 5.12 8.54
C LYS A 152 13.67 4.08 7.83
N GLU A 153 14.24 3.46 6.80
CA GLU A 153 13.61 2.35 6.08
C GLU A 153 14.30 1.06 6.51
N LEU A 154 13.57 0.18 7.21
CA LEU A 154 14.13 -1.06 7.78
C LEU A 154 15.40 -0.83 8.63
N GLY A 155 15.42 0.27 9.38
CA GLY A 155 16.55 0.67 10.22
C GLY A 155 17.66 1.45 9.49
N ILE A 156 17.57 1.59 8.17
CA ILE A 156 18.56 2.30 7.35
C ILE A 156 18.19 3.79 7.27
N PHE A 157 19.07 4.66 7.74
CA PHE A 157 18.89 6.11 7.58
C PHE A 157 18.96 6.52 6.12
N THR A 158 17.94 7.22 5.63
CA THR A 158 17.76 7.47 4.21
C THR A 158 16.83 8.65 3.96
N LEU A 159 16.50 8.92 2.69
CA LEU A 159 15.53 9.93 2.29
C LEU A 159 14.11 9.36 2.33
N GLN A 160 13.16 10.19 2.76
CA GLN A 160 11.74 9.88 2.79
C GLN A 160 11.16 9.85 1.37
N THR A 161 11.34 8.71 0.71
CA THR A 161 10.84 8.44 -0.65
C THR A 161 9.50 7.69 -0.64
N GLY A 162 9.12 7.09 0.49
CA GLY A 162 7.85 6.41 0.68
C GLY A 162 7.58 5.32 -0.37
N VAL A 163 6.30 5.14 -0.71
CA VAL A 163 5.86 4.14 -1.68
C VAL A 163 6.44 4.41 -3.08
N PHE A 164 6.75 5.67 -3.41
CA PHE A 164 7.40 6.01 -4.68
C PHE A 164 8.76 5.32 -4.82
N GLY A 165 9.60 5.37 -3.78
CA GLY A 165 10.89 4.66 -3.78
C GLY A 165 10.72 3.15 -3.98
N GLY A 166 9.72 2.57 -3.32
CA GLY A 166 9.33 1.18 -3.50
C GLY A 166 8.96 0.83 -4.95
N ILE A 167 8.06 1.62 -5.57
CA ILE A 167 7.65 1.43 -6.96
C ILE A 167 8.85 1.50 -7.92
N VAL A 168 9.74 2.48 -7.75
CA VAL A 168 10.96 2.60 -8.56
C VAL A 168 11.82 1.34 -8.44
N CYS A 169 12.07 0.87 -7.21
CA CYS A 169 12.83 -0.35 -6.97
C CYS A 169 12.19 -1.57 -7.64
N GLY A 170 10.86 -1.72 -7.53
CA GLY A 170 10.13 -2.82 -8.14
C GLY A 170 10.16 -2.81 -9.68
N ILE A 171 10.00 -1.63 -10.30
CA ILE A 171 10.09 -1.46 -11.76
C ILE A 171 11.48 -1.88 -12.23
N VAL A 172 12.54 -1.35 -11.61
CA VAL A 172 13.91 -1.66 -12.02
C VAL A 172 14.23 -3.14 -11.80
N ALA A 173 13.88 -3.71 -10.65
CA ALA A 173 14.07 -5.14 -10.39
C ALA A 173 13.36 -6.02 -11.43
N SER A 174 12.11 -5.71 -11.79
CA SER A 174 11.41 -6.46 -12.85
C SER A 174 12.09 -6.34 -14.22
N ALA A 175 12.60 -5.15 -14.57
CA ALA A 175 13.29 -4.91 -15.82
C ALA A 175 14.60 -5.70 -15.89
N ILE A 176 15.35 -5.76 -14.79
CA ILE A 176 16.56 -6.56 -14.67
C ILE A 176 16.21 -8.05 -14.83
N THR A 177 15.21 -8.56 -14.14
CA THR A 177 14.78 -9.97 -14.28
C THR A 177 14.41 -10.29 -15.72
N ASN A 178 13.56 -9.48 -16.34
CA ASN A 178 13.10 -9.69 -17.71
C ASN A 178 14.26 -9.73 -18.71
N LYS A 179 15.31 -8.93 -18.48
CA LYS A 179 16.49 -8.82 -19.36
C LYS A 179 17.55 -9.90 -19.11
N PHE A 180 17.80 -10.25 -17.86
CA PHE A 180 19.00 -11.00 -17.45
C PHE A 180 18.74 -12.44 -17.00
N SER A 181 17.50 -12.84 -16.72
CA SER A 181 17.18 -14.16 -16.14
C SER A 181 17.58 -15.36 -16.98
N ASP A 182 17.80 -15.19 -18.29
CA ASP A 182 18.12 -16.28 -19.22
C ASP A 182 19.52 -16.11 -19.84
N LYS A 183 20.31 -15.15 -19.33
CA LYS A 183 21.65 -14.86 -19.88
C LYS A 183 22.65 -15.90 -19.41
N LYS A 184 23.42 -16.45 -20.36
CA LYS A 184 24.57 -17.30 -20.10
C LYS A 184 25.83 -16.46 -20.11
N LEU A 185 26.67 -16.62 -19.10
CA LEU A 185 27.98 -15.99 -18.99
C LEU A 185 29.09 -16.94 -19.47
N PRO A 186 30.30 -16.44 -19.76
CA PRO A 186 31.45 -17.28 -20.06
C PRO A 186 31.76 -18.27 -18.93
N ASP A 187 32.48 -19.35 -19.24
CA ASP A 187 32.68 -20.49 -18.33
C ASP A 187 33.20 -20.11 -16.93
N TYR A 188 34.13 -19.15 -16.85
CA TYR A 188 34.69 -18.68 -15.57
C TYR A 188 33.69 -17.89 -14.70
N LEU A 189 32.57 -17.42 -15.27
CA LEU A 189 31.44 -16.79 -14.56
C LEU A 189 30.15 -17.60 -14.65
N ALA A 190 30.20 -18.83 -15.19
CA ALA A 190 29.01 -19.62 -15.48
C ALA A 190 28.12 -19.85 -14.25
N PHE A 191 28.71 -19.87 -13.05
CA PHE A 191 27.98 -19.96 -11.77
C PHE A 191 26.89 -18.89 -11.62
N PHE A 192 27.14 -17.67 -12.11
CA PHE A 192 26.22 -16.55 -12.04
C PHE A 192 25.22 -16.51 -13.20
N SER A 193 25.22 -17.47 -14.13
CA SER A 193 24.29 -17.46 -15.26
C SER A 193 22.82 -17.63 -14.84
N GLY A 194 21.92 -17.19 -15.71
CA GLY A 194 20.47 -17.36 -15.56
C GLY A 194 19.89 -16.52 -14.42
N ASN A 195 18.99 -17.11 -13.62
CA ASN A 195 18.32 -16.41 -12.50
C ASN A 195 19.31 -15.87 -11.46
N ARG A 196 20.47 -16.50 -11.30
CA ARG A 196 21.54 -16.03 -10.39
C ARG A 196 22.19 -14.75 -10.87
N PHE A 197 22.07 -14.41 -12.15
CA PHE A 197 22.64 -13.18 -12.70
C PHE A 197 21.82 -11.96 -12.31
N VAL A 198 20.53 -12.16 -12.03
CA VAL A 198 19.60 -11.07 -11.75
C VAL A 198 19.97 -10.33 -10.45
N PRO A 199 20.22 -11.00 -9.30
CA PRO A 199 20.72 -10.31 -8.11
C PRO A 199 22.06 -9.60 -8.34
N VAL A 200 22.98 -10.18 -9.11
CA VAL A 200 24.28 -9.56 -9.44
C VAL A 200 24.06 -8.24 -10.19
N MET A 201 23.24 -8.28 -11.24
CA MET A 201 22.92 -7.08 -12.01
C MET A 201 22.09 -6.07 -11.21
N THR A 202 21.28 -6.53 -10.25
CA THR A 202 20.57 -5.66 -9.31
C THR A 202 21.55 -4.85 -8.49
N ILE A 203 22.57 -5.48 -7.91
CA ILE A 203 23.59 -4.77 -7.14
C ILE A 203 24.28 -3.71 -7.99
N ILE A 204 24.71 -4.07 -9.21
CA ILE A 204 25.45 -3.15 -10.09
C ILE A 204 24.58 -1.98 -10.55
N LEU A 205 23.35 -2.24 -10.99
CA LEU A 205 22.50 -1.22 -11.61
C LEU A 205 21.79 -0.32 -10.59
N PHE A 206 21.62 -0.76 -9.35
CA PHE A 206 21.06 0.08 -8.29
C PHE A 206 22.04 1.12 -7.76
N ILE A 207 23.35 0.93 -7.93
CA ILE A 207 24.35 1.93 -7.52
C ILE A 207 24.12 3.29 -8.18
N PRO A 208 24.14 3.43 -9.52
CA PRO A 208 23.91 4.72 -10.15
C PRO A 208 22.49 5.23 -9.91
N LEU A 209 21.48 4.33 -9.86
CA LEU A 209 20.10 4.72 -9.58
C LEU A 209 19.98 5.41 -8.21
N ALA A 210 20.45 4.77 -7.15
CA ALA A 210 20.36 5.29 -5.79
C ALA A 210 21.27 6.50 -5.57
N ALA A 211 22.44 6.53 -6.23
CA ALA A 211 23.39 7.62 -6.08
C ALA A 211 22.87 8.98 -6.53
N ILE A 212 21.91 9.02 -7.46
CA ILE A 212 21.32 10.25 -7.98
C ILE A 212 20.27 10.85 -7.00
N PHE A 213 19.59 10.02 -6.21
CA PHE A 213 18.47 10.47 -5.35
C PHE A 213 18.83 11.58 -4.34
N PRO A 214 19.98 11.53 -3.63
CA PRO A 214 20.41 12.58 -2.71
C PRO A 214 20.61 13.97 -3.31
N PHE A 215 20.59 14.08 -4.65
CA PHE A 215 20.74 15.34 -5.37
C PHE A 215 19.42 15.84 -5.95
N ILE A 216 18.53 14.94 -6.37
CA ILE A 216 17.26 15.30 -7.02
C ILE A 216 16.10 15.35 -6.02
N TRP A 217 16.00 14.36 -5.14
CA TRP A 217 14.84 14.17 -4.26
C TRP A 217 14.62 15.33 -3.27
N PRO A 218 15.64 15.90 -2.61
CA PRO A 218 15.45 17.04 -1.71
C PRO A 218 14.75 18.23 -2.39
N THR A 219 15.07 18.52 -3.65
CA THR A 219 14.45 19.61 -4.41
C THR A 219 12.98 19.35 -4.68
N ILE A 220 12.63 18.12 -5.06
CA ILE A 220 11.24 17.69 -5.28
C ILE A 220 10.45 17.82 -3.97
N PHE A 221 11.00 17.28 -2.88
CA PHE A 221 10.37 17.30 -1.57
C PHE A 221 10.13 18.74 -1.07
N MET A 222 11.12 19.62 -1.22
CA MET A 222 10.96 21.03 -0.88
C MET A 222 9.92 21.75 -1.74
N GLY A 223 9.78 21.36 -3.01
CA GLY A 223 8.68 21.84 -3.85
C GLY A 223 7.30 21.46 -3.29
N ILE A 224 7.17 20.25 -2.74
CA ILE A 224 5.94 19.78 -2.08
C ILE A 224 5.67 20.58 -0.80
N VAL A 225 6.69 20.82 0.04
CA VAL A 225 6.55 21.62 1.27
C VAL A 225 6.12 23.05 0.95
N LYS A 226 6.76 23.70 -0.03
CA LYS A 226 6.39 25.05 -0.50
C LYS A 226 4.97 25.12 -1.06
N ALA A 227 4.54 24.10 -1.79
CA ALA A 227 3.15 24.01 -2.24
C ALA A 227 2.19 24.01 -1.04
N GLY A 228 2.54 23.29 0.03
CA GLY A 228 1.82 23.33 1.29
C GLY A 228 1.72 24.72 1.92
N GLU A 229 2.83 25.47 1.96
CA GLU A 229 2.87 26.86 2.46
C GLU A 229 1.89 27.79 1.74
N MET A 230 1.79 27.68 0.41
CA MET A 230 0.85 28.48 -0.37
C MET A 230 -0.61 28.20 0.00
N PHE A 231 -0.95 26.96 0.36
CA PHE A 231 -2.30 26.58 0.76
C PHE A 231 -2.69 27.18 2.11
N ALA A 232 -1.75 27.29 3.04
CA ALA A 232 -2.00 27.87 4.34
C ALA A 232 -2.43 29.35 4.25
N ALA A 233 -1.90 30.08 3.26
CA ALA A 233 -2.10 31.52 3.07
C ALA A 233 -3.39 31.92 2.32
N THR A 234 -4.08 30.98 1.66
CA THR A 234 -5.12 31.30 0.65
C THR A 234 -6.55 30.96 1.08
N GLY A 235 -6.82 30.88 2.38
CA GLY A 235 -8.17 30.72 2.94
C GLY A 235 -8.91 29.48 2.41
N ALA A 236 -10.14 29.65 1.94
CA ALA A 236 -10.98 28.55 1.45
C ALA A 236 -10.39 27.87 0.20
N ILE A 237 -9.86 28.66 -0.74
CA ILE A 237 -9.22 28.14 -1.97
C ILE A 237 -7.95 27.37 -1.62
N GLY A 238 -7.17 27.85 -0.65
CA GLY A 238 -6.02 27.12 -0.14
C GLY A 238 -6.39 25.77 0.47
N THR A 239 -7.48 25.74 1.22
CA THR A 239 -8.00 24.52 1.82
C THR A 239 -8.44 23.50 0.76
N PHE A 240 -8.99 23.96 -0.38
CA PHE A 240 -9.23 23.10 -1.55
C PHE A 240 -7.95 22.43 -2.05
N PHE A 241 -6.93 23.24 -2.36
CA PHE A 241 -5.69 22.70 -2.92
C PHE A 241 -4.93 21.83 -1.92
N TYR A 242 -5.03 22.12 -0.62
CA TYR A 242 -4.54 21.22 0.42
C TYR A 242 -5.19 19.83 0.30
N GLY A 243 -6.52 19.74 0.35
CA GLY A 243 -7.22 18.45 0.25
C GLY A 243 -6.89 17.71 -1.05
N PHE A 244 -6.88 18.43 -2.17
CA PHE A 244 -6.54 17.89 -3.50
C PHE A 244 -5.11 17.34 -3.54
N THR A 245 -4.11 18.13 -3.17
CA THR A 245 -2.69 17.74 -3.23
C THR A 245 -2.38 16.65 -2.22
N MET A 246 -2.92 16.71 -1.00
CA MET A 246 -2.73 15.67 0.00
C MET A 246 -3.27 14.34 -0.48
N ARG A 247 -4.42 14.33 -1.17
CA ARG A 247 -4.92 13.12 -1.79
C ARG A 247 -4.00 12.62 -2.90
N LEU A 248 -3.49 13.48 -3.77
CA LEU A 248 -2.51 13.05 -4.79
C LEU A 248 -1.23 12.46 -4.19
N LEU A 249 -0.73 13.03 -3.08
CA LEU A 249 0.44 12.53 -2.36
C LEU A 249 0.18 11.22 -1.60
N ASN A 250 -1.09 10.88 -1.35
CA ASN A 250 -1.49 9.65 -0.66
C ASN A 250 -0.95 8.41 -1.37
N VAL A 251 -1.00 8.41 -2.71
CA VAL A 251 -0.45 7.37 -3.61
C VAL A 251 0.99 6.99 -3.29
N PHE A 252 1.79 7.98 -2.91
CA PHE A 252 3.22 7.82 -2.68
C PHE A 252 3.57 7.67 -1.20
N GLY A 253 2.57 7.69 -0.31
CA GLY A 253 2.78 7.74 1.15
C GLY A 253 3.39 9.06 1.64
N LEU A 254 3.60 10.03 0.74
CA LEU A 254 4.28 11.30 1.07
C LEU A 254 3.41 12.22 1.92
N HIS A 255 2.10 11.98 1.94
CA HIS A 255 1.17 12.70 2.80
C HIS A 255 1.57 12.63 4.30
N HIS A 256 2.16 11.52 4.76
CA HIS A 256 2.66 11.36 6.13
C HIS A 256 3.83 12.30 6.49
N ALA A 257 4.57 12.77 5.50
CA ALA A 257 5.64 13.73 5.71
C ALA A 257 5.12 15.18 5.76
N ILE A 258 3.94 15.44 5.17
CA ILE A 258 3.43 16.80 4.94
C ILE A 258 2.38 17.22 5.97
N TYR A 259 1.39 16.38 6.30
CA TYR A 259 0.34 16.80 7.25
C TYR A 259 0.89 17.20 8.64
N PRO A 260 1.96 16.57 9.20
CA PRO A 260 2.46 16.96 10.53
C PRO A 260 2.95 18.40 10.57
N LEU A 261 3.42 18.94 9.44
CA LEU A 261 3.83 20.34 9.34
C LEU A 261 2.64 21.26 9.61
N PHE A 262 1.46 20.95 9.09
CA PHE A 262 0.24 21.73 9.36
C PHE A 262 -0.33 21.48 10.75
N TRP A 263 -0.21 20.27 11.26
CA TRP A 263 -0.84 19.92 12.54
C TRP A 263 -0.07 20.49 13.73
N TYR A 264 1.26 20.55 13.64
CA TYR A 264 2.12 20.82 14.79
C TYR A 264 3.04 22.04 14.65
N THR A 265 2.99 22.76 13.53
CA THR A 265 3.81 23.98 13.34
C THR A 265 2.98 25.17 12.94
N GLN A 266 3.61 26.34 12.95
CA GLN A 266 3.04 27.61 12.49
C GLN A 266 2.49 27.58 11.06
N LEU A 267 2.89 26.59 10.23
CA LEU A 267 2.28 26.35 8.92
C LEU A 267 0.77 26.08 9.01
N GLY A 268 0.32 25.47 10.11
CA GLY A 268 -1.10 25.28 10.42
C GLY A 268 -1.83 26.53 10.87
N GLY A 269 -1.10 27.62 11.11
CA GLY A 269 -1.57 28.83 11.76
C GLY A 269 -1.15 28.92 13.23
N TYR A 270 -1.48 30.06 13.83
CA TYR A 270 -1.31 30.36 15.24
C TYR A 270 -2.61 30.93 15.80
N GLN A 271 -2.89 30.65 17.06
CA GLN A 271 -4.05 31.21 17.75
C GLN A 271 -3.75 31.33 19.24
N GLU A 272 -4.22 32.41 19.86
CA GLU A 272 -4.23 32.51 21.31
C GLU A 272 -5.39 31.68 21.88
N VAL A 273 -5.08 30.79 22.83
CA VAL A 273 -6.07 30.00 23.56
C VAL A 273 -5.71 30.06 25.03
N ALA A 274 -6.67 30.47 25.88
CA ALA A 274 -6.45 30.66 27.32
C ALA A 274 -5.20 31.50 27.66
N GLY A 275 -4.96 32.60 26.93
CA GLY A 275 -3.83 33.51 27.16
C GLY A 275 -2.47 32.98 26.69
N LYS A 276 -2.44 31.85 25.96
CA LYS A 276 -1.21 31.27 25.40
C LYS A 276 -1.28 31.22 23.89
N MET A 277 -0.24 31.70 23.22
CA MET A 277 -0.06 31.52 21.79
C MET A 277 0.27 30.06 21.47
N VAL A 278 -0.58 29.41 20.67
CA VAL A 278 -0.43 28.01 20.24
C VAL A 278 -0.28 27.96 18.72
N ALA A 279 0.71 27.20 18.24
CA ALA A 279 0.97 27.00 16.82
C ALA A 279 0.63 25.57 16.37
N GLY A 280 0.10 25.44 15.15
CA GLY A 280 -0.30 24.17 14.56
C GLY A 280 -1.77 23.86 14.79
N GLY A 281 -2.46 23.46 13.72
CA GLY A 281 -3.91 23.29 13.73
C GLY A 281 -4.41 22.28 14.78
N GLN A 282 -3.66 21.19 14.97
CA GLN A 282 -4.00 20.13 15.91
C GLN A 282 -3.78 20.59 17.35
N ASN A 283 -2.66 21.27 17.60
CA ASN A 283 -2.35 21.83 18.90
C ASN A 283 -3.38 22.89 19.30
N ILE A 284 -3.77 23.77 18.37
CA ILE A 284 -4.81 24.77 18.60
C ILE A 284 -6.13 24.10 18.92
N PHE A 285 -6.56 23.11 18.13
CA PHE A 285 -7.80 22.37 18.40
C PHE A 285 -7.79 21.71 19.78
N PHE A 286 -6.70 21.03 20.16
CA PHE A 286 -6.59 20.41 21.48
C PHE A 286 -6.53 21.41 22.63
N ALA A 287 -5.89 22.56 22.43
CA ALA A 287 -5.93 23.65 23.41
C ALA A 287 -7.37 24.17 23.59
N GLN A 288 -8.10 24.36 22.48
CA GLN A 288 -9.50 24.81 22.53
C GLN A 288 -10.43 23.75 23.17
N LEU A 289 -10.17 22.47 22.91
CA LEU A 289 -10.90 21.36 23.52
C LEU A 289 -10.74 21.34 25.05
N ALA A 290 -9.55 21.68 25.55
CA ALA A 290 -9.25 21.74 26.97
C ALA A 290 -9.80 23.00 27.67
N ASP A 291 -10.18 24.03 26.91
CA ASP A 291 -10.70 25.30 27.44
C ASP A 291 -12.24 25.31 27.39
N PRO A 292 -12.92 25.22 28.56
CA PRO A 292 -14.38 25.20 28.60
C PRO A 292 -15.03 26.52 28.16
N SER A 293 -14.28 27.63 28.14
CA SER A 293 -14.78 28.94 27.72
C SER A 293 -14.97 29.07 26.20
N VAL A 294 -14.36 28.16 25.42
CA VAL A 294 -14.45 28.17 23.96
C VAL A 294 -15.87 27.78 23.53
N LYS A 295 -16.56 28.75 22.93
CA LYS A 295 -17.94 28.59 22.43
C LYS A 295 -18.00 27.83 21.10
N HIS A 296 -17.05 28.08 20.21
CA HIS A 296 -16.94 27.44 18.90
C HIS A 296 -15.46 27.22 18.57
N PHE A 297 -15.12 26.02 18.10
CA PHE A 297 -13.75 25.67 17.73
C PHE A 297 -13.37 26.31 16.40
N SER A 298 -12.08 26.59 16.22
CA SER A 298 -11.61 27.29 15.04
C SER A 298 -11.64 26.37 13.81
N ALA A 299 -12.49 26.69 12.83
CA ALA A 299 -12.44 26.04 11.52
C ALA A 299 -11.11 26.31 10.81
N ALA A 300 -10.44 27.44 11.11
CA ALA A 300 -9.10 27.72 10.61
C ALA A 300 -8.05 26.78 11.19
N ALA A 301 -8.16 26.40 12.48
CA ALA A 301 -7.28 25.42 13.10
C ALA A 301 -7.49 24.00 12.53
N THR A 302 -8.73 23.65 12.21
CA THR A 302 -9.12 22.31 11.76
C THR A 302 -9.21 22.18 10.23
N LYS A 303 -8.90 23.23 9.47
CA LYS A 303 -9.02 23.29 8.00
C LYS A 303 -8.27 22.17 7.26
N THR A 304 -7.20 21.65 7.84
CA THR A 304 -6.40 20.54 7.28
C THR A 304 -6.84 19.15 7.76
N MET A 305 -7.99 19.05 8.44
CA MET A 305 -8.52 17.82 9.02
C MET A 305 -9.97 17.58 8.61
N THR A 306 -10.85 18.54 8.91
CA THR A 306 -12.32 18.33 8.90
C THR A 306 -12.86 17.93 7.52
N GLY A 307 -12.25 18.43 6.45
CA GLY A 307 -12.66 18.10 5.08
C GLY A 307 -12.79 16.62 4.77
N GLY A 308 -11.92 15.80 5.35
CA GLY A 308 -11.85 14.39 4.99
C GLY A 308 -12.97 13.52 5.58
N PHE A 309 -13.81 14.03 6.50
CA PHE A 309 -14.96 13.26 7.01
C PHE A 309 -15.97 12.92 5.89
N LEU A 310 -16.22 13.84 4.95
CA LEU A 310 -17.14 13.59 3.84
C LEU A 310 -16.69 12.44 2.93
N PRO A 311 -15.49 12.46 2.33
CA PRO A 311 -15.06 11.36 1.48
C PRO A 311 -14.85 10.06 2.27
N MET A 312 -14.33 10.09 3.50
CA MET A 312 -13.98 8.87 4.23
C MET A 312 -15.20 8.12 4.78
N MET A 313 -16.19 8.85 5.32
CA MET A 313 -17.40 8.24 5.88
C MET A 313 -18.50 8.00 4.83
N PHE A 314 -18.54 8.78 3.75
CA PHE A 314 -19.65 8.73 2.80
C PHE A 314 -19.21 8.47 1.36
N GLY A 315 -18.26 9.25 0.85
CA GLY A 315 -17.86 9.20 -0.55
C GLY A 315 -17.25 7.85 -0.97
N LEU A 316 -16.18 7.42 -0.29
CA LEU A 316 -15.45 6.19 -0.59
C LEU A 316 -16.28 4.91 -0.35
N PRO A 317 -17.08 4.80 0.73
CA PRO A 317 -18.07 3.72 0.85
C PRO A 317 -19.07 3.68 -0.33
N ALA A 318 -19.53 4.84 -0.80
CA ALA A 318 -20.42 4.91 -1.96
C ALA A 318 -19.72 4.57 -3.28
N ALA A 319 -18.44 4.94 -3.44
CA ALA A 319 -17.61 4.49 -4.56
C ALA A 319 -17.39 2.98 -4.55
N ALA A 320 -17.16 2.38 -3.38
CA ALA A 320 -17.08 0.93 -3.22
C ALA A 320 -18.39 0.24 -3.62
N LEU A 321 -19.54 0.81 -3.23
CA LEU A 321 -20.85 0.33 -3.68
C LEU A 321 -21.03 0.48 -5.20
N ALA A 322 -20.59 1.58 -5.80
CA ALA A 322 -20.63 1.76 -7.24
C ALA A 322 -19.79 0.69 -7.96
N MET A 323 -18.55 0.47 -7.54
CA MET A 323 -17.66 -0.57 -8.08
C MET A 323 -18.29 -1.97 -7.96
N TYR A 324 -18.85 -2.30 -6.79
CA TYR A 324 -19.56 -3.57 -6.58
C TYR A 324 -20.74 -3.76 -7.53
N ARG A 325 -21.57 -2.71 -7.72
CA ARG A 325 -22.74 -2.76 -8.59
C ARG A 325 -22.38 -2.87 -10.06
N THR A 326 -21.21 -2.40 -10.46
CA THR A 326 -20.70 -2.47 -11.84
C THR A 326 -19.82 -3.68 -12.13
N ALA A 327 -19.50 -4.52 -11.13
CA ALA A 327 -18.75 -5.75 -11.34
C ALA A 327 -19.57 -6.80 -12.11
N ASP A 328 -18.87 -7.71 -12.81
CA ASP A 328 -19.51 -8.82 -13.53
C ASP A 328 -20.19 -9.78 -12.54
N ASP A 329 -21.36 -10.31 -12.90
CA ASP A 329 -22.15 -11.17 -12.00
C ASP A 329 -21.36 -12.36 -11.46
N LYS A 330 -20.53 -12.98 -12.30
CA LYS A 330 -19.64 -14.09 -11.94
C LYS A 330 -18.60 -13.74 -10.85
N ASN A 331 -18.25 -12.45 -10.72
CA ASN A 331 -17.20 -11.98 -9.80
C ASN A 331 -17.77 -11.26 -8.56
N LYS A 332 -19.06 -10.90 -8.55
CA LYS A 332 -19.70 -10.13 -7.47
C LYS A 332 -19.52 -10.76 -6.09
N ALA A 333 -19.62 -12.09 -5.99
CA ALA A 333 -19.44 -12.79 -4.71
C ALA A 333 -18.03 -12.59 -4.15
N ALA A 334 -17.00 -12.72 -4.99
CA ALA A 334 -15.59 -12.59 -4.59
C ALA A 334 -15.24 -11.16 -4.17
N ILE A 335 -15.69 -10.16 -4.94
CA ILE A 335 -15.35 -8.75 -4.69
C ILE A 335 -16.18 -8.08 -3.60
N LYS A 336 -17.37 -8.64 -3.26
CA LYS A 336 -18.23 -8.10 -2.19
C LYS A 336 -17.49 -8.00 -0.86
N GLY A 337 -16.81 -9.07 -0.45
CA GLY A 337 -16.11 -9.11 0.85
C GLY A 337 -14.98 -8.08 0.92
N ILE A 338 -14.22 -7.93 -0.17
CA ILE A 338 -13.10 -7.00 -0.27
C ILE A 338 -13.59 -5.56 -0.17
N LEU A 339 -14.55 -5.18 -1.02
CA LEU A 339 -15.06 -3.81 -1.08
C LEU A 339 -15.83 -3.42 0.17
N LEU A 340 -16.59 -4.35 0.77
CA LEU A 340 -17.28 -4.11 2.03
C LEU A 340 -16.28 -3.91 3.18
N SER A 341 -15.27 -4.76 3.29
CA SER A 341 -14.23 -4.64 4.32
C SER A 341 -13.46 -3.33 4.17
N ALA A 342 -13.06 -2.99 2.95
CA ALA A 342 -12.38 -1.73 2.65
C ALA A 342 -13.25 -0.48 2.94
N ALA A 343 -14.54 -0.53 2.60
CA ALA A 343 -15.52 0.52 2.93
C ALA A 343 -15.71 0.66 4.44
N LEU A 344 -15.77 -0.47 5.16
CA LEU A 344 -15.86 -0.47 6.60
C LEU A 344 -14.61 0.14 7.23
N THR A 345 -13.41 -0.20 6.76
CA THR A 345 -12.15 0.42 7.23
C THR A 345 -12.18 1.94 7.02
N SER A 346 -12.54 2.41 5.82
CA SER A 346 -12.66 3.85 5.54
C SER A 346 -13.68 4.54 6.44
N PHE A 347 -14.86 3.95 6.59
CA PHE A 347 -15.92 4.51 7.42
C PHE A 347 -15.55 4.54 8.91
N LEU A 348 -15.03 3.42 9.43
CA LEU A 348 -14.73 3.29 10.85
C LEU A 348 -13.53 4.13 11.25
N THR A 349 -12.43 3.99 10.52
CA THR A 349 -11.13 4.51 10.94
C THR A 349 -10.63 5.65 10.09
N GLY A 350 -11.25 5.96 8.95
CA GLY A 350 -10.76 6.97 8.02
C GLY A 350 -9.51 6.55 7.24
N ILE A 351 -9.15 5.26 7.23
CA ILE A 351 -8.08 4.73 6.38
C ILE A 351 -8.68 4.34 5.02
N THR A 352 -8.13 4.89 3.95
CA THR A 352 -8.77 4.93 2.62
C THR A 352 -8.07 4.04 1.59
N GLU A 353 -6.81 3.74 1.83
CA GLU A 353 -5.89 2.96 1.01
C GLU A 353 -6.49 1.60 0.60
N PRO A 354 -7.21 0.86 1.48
CA PRO A 354 -7.88 -0.38 1.09
C PRO A 354 -8.89 -0.24 -0.04
N ILE A 355 -9.53 0.93 -0.22
CA ILE A 355 -10.43 1.20 -1.35
C ILE A 355 -9.64 1.83 -2.50
N GLU A 356 -8.86 2.86 -2.21
CA GLU A 356 -8.19 3.67 -3.22
C GLU A 356 -7.26 2.85 -4.11
N PHE A 357 -6.47 1.96 -3.50
CA PHE A 357 -5.52 1.14 -4.26
C PHE A 357 -6.21 0.13 -5.19
N THR A 358 -7.50 -0.14 -4.99
CA THR A 358 -8.27 -1.05 -5.87
C THR A 358 -8.57 -0.44 -7.24
N PHE A 359 -8.52 0.88 -7.38
CA PHE A 359 -8.81 1.56 -8.65
C PHE A 359 -7.75 2.57 -9.08
N LEU A 360 -6.93 3.11 -8.16
CA LEU A 360 -5.93 4.15 -8.44
C LEU A 360 -5.08 3.88 -9.68
N PHE A 361 -4.49 2.69 -9.78
CA PHE A 361 -3.56 2.35 -10.85
C PHE A 361 -4.25 1.85 -12.12
N VAL A 362 -5.48 1.35 -11.98
CA VAL A 362 -6.30 0.85 -13.09
C VAL A 362 -7.10 1.98 -13.74
N ALA A 363 -7.39 3.03 -12.97
CA ALA A 363 -8.19 4.18 -13.35
C ALA A 363 -7.61 5.49 -12.76
N PRO A 364 -6.41 5.95 -13.17
CA PRO A 364 -5.79 7.16 -12.62
C PRO A 364 -6.67 8.41 -12.74
N ALA A 365 -7.45 8.53 -13.83
CA ALA A 365 -8.39 9.63 -14.01
C ALA A 365 -9.49 9.64 -12.92
N LEU A 366 -9.98 8.46 -12.52
CA LEU A 366 -10.98 8.34 -11.46
C LEU A 366 -10.39 8.74 -10.10
N TYR A 367 -9.10 8.48 -9.89
CA TYR A 367 -8.38 8.94 -8.70
C TYR A 367 -8.18 10.46 -8.66
N VAL A 368 -7.86 11.09 -9.79
CA VAL A 368 -7.79 12.56 -9.87
C VAL A 368 -9.16 13.19 -9.56
N ILE A 369 -10.25 12.59 -10.04
CA ILE A 369 -11.61 13.06 -9.73
C ILE A 369 -11.91 12.90 -8.24
N HIS A 370 -11.54 11.77 -7.64
CA HIS A 370 -11.62 11.58 -6.18
C HIS A 370 -10.82 12.66 -5.42
N ALA A 371 -9.60 12.97 -5.85
CA ALA A 371 -8.79 14.05 -5.26
C ALA A 371 -9.46 15.42 -5.39
N LEU A 372 -10.10 15.72 -6.53
CA LEU A 372 -10.86 16.98 -6.72
C LEU A 372 -12.04 17.06 -5.76
N LEU A 373 -12.81 15.98 -5.63
CA LEU A 373 -13.93 15.90 -4.70
C LEU A 373 -13.46 16.02 -3.25
N GLU A 374 -12.28 15.53 -2.92
CA GLU A 374 -11.67 15.72 -1.61
C GLU A 374 -11.29 17.18 -1.36
N GLY A 375 -10.62 17.84 -2.31
CA GLY A 375 -10.36 19.27 -2.21
C GLY A 375 -11.64 20.07 -1.97
N LEU A 376 -12.72 19.76 -2.71
CA LEU A 376 -14.02 20.41 -2.50
C LEU A 376 -14.56 20.17 -1.10
N ALA A 377 -14.41 18.96 -0.54
CA ALA A 377 -14.88 18.65 0.80
C ALA A 377 -14.15 19.50 1.86
N TYR A 378 -12.84 19.60 1.73
CA TYR A 378 -11.99 20.46 2.56
C TYR A 378 -12.42 21.92 2.50
N MET A 379 -12.60 22.48 1.30
CA MET A 379 -13.08 23.85 1.14
C MET A 379 -14.48 24.05 1.73
N LEU A 380 -15.42 23.15 1.46
CA LEU A 380 -16.80 23.25 1.94
C LEU A 380 -16.87 23.23 3.47
N MET A 381 -16.17 22.30 4.13
CA MET A 381 -16.14 22.24 5.59
C MET A 381 -15.57 23.52 6.21
N TYR A 382 -14.53 24.09 5.60
CA TYR A 382 -13.97 25.36 6.05
C TYR A 382 -14.94 26.53 5.86
N VAL A 383 -15.56 26.67 4.68
CA VAL A 383 -16.51 27.76 4.37
C VAL A 383 -17.75 27.68 5.27
N LEU A 384 -18.22 26.48 5.59
CA LEU A 384 -19.37 26.25 6.47
C LEU A 384 -19.01 26.35 7.96
N ASN A 385 -17.78 26.75 8.28
CA ASN A 385 -17.26 26.90 9.63
C ASN A 385 -17.46 25.62 10.47
N VAL A 386 -17.15 24.46 9.87
CA VAL A 386 -17.13 23.16 10.54
C VAL A 386 -15.76 22.97 11.17
N ALA A 387 -15.74 22.64 12.46
CA ALA A 387 -14.52 22.57 13.25
C ALA A 387 -14.45 21.27 14.06
N VAL A 388 -14.27 20.16 13.34
CA VAL A 388 -14.12 18.83 13.93
C VAL A 388 -12.66 18.41 13.80
N GLY A 389 -11.98 18.25 14.94
CA GLY A 389 -10.63 17.71 15.01
C GLY A 389 -10.60 16.18 14.96
N ILE A 390 -9.42 15.62 15.20
CA ILE A 390 -9.14 14.18 15.03
C ILE A 390 -8.15 13.70 16.10
N THR A 391 -8.01 12.39 16.26
CA THR A 391 -6.91 11.76 17.00
C THR A 391 -6.05 10.86 16.15
N PHE A 392 -6.67 10.22 15.17
CA PHE A 392 -5.99 9.33 14.25
C PHE A 392 -6.29 9.70 12.79
N SER A 393 -7.56 9.72 12.38
CA SER A 393 -7.95 10.07 11.01
C SER A 393 -9.38 10.66 10.99
N ARG A 394 -10.17 10.47 9.93
CA ARG A 394 -11.52 11.07 9.78
C ARG A 394 -12.62 10.03 9.63
N GLY A 395 -12.52 8.96 10.42
CA GLY A 395 -13.55 7.94 10.52
C GLY A 395 -14.65 8.31 11.51
N ILE A 396 -15.66 7.46 11.63
CA ILE A 396 -16.77 7.67 12.58
C ILE A 396 -16.31 7.73 14.04
N ILE A 397 -15.20 7.07 14.40
CA ILE A 397 -14.62 7.14 15.75
C ILE A 397 -14.26 8.59 16.07
N ASP A 398 -13.43 9.21 15.24
CA ASP A 398 -13.02 10.61 15.42
C ASP A 398 -14.22 11.56 15.30
N PHE A 399 -15.14 11.32 14.37
CA PHE A 399 -16.36 12.13 14.24
C PHE A 399 -17.21 12.09 15.51
N THR A 400 -17.33 10.92 16.15
CA THR A 400 -18.10 10.75 17.38
C THR A 400 -17.45 11.53 18.51
N PHE A 401 -16.17 11.30 18.78
CA PHE A 401 -15.48 11.90 19.93
C PHE A 401 -15.09 13.37 19.74
N PHE A 402 -14.84 13.85 18.54
CA PHE A 402 -14.38 15.23 18.33
C PHE A 402 -15.40 16.10 17.59
N GLY A 403 -16.48 15.51 17.10
CA GLY A 403 -17.61 16.21 16.46
C GLY A 403 -18.87 16.12 17.29
N LEU A 404 -19.50 14.93 17.28
CA LEU A 404 -20.83 14.69 17.85
C LEU A 404 -20.90 14.99 19.35
N LEU A 405 -20.00 14.39 20.14
CA LEU A 405 -19.99 14.51 21.60
C LEU A 405 -19.53 15.89 22.08
N GLN A 406 -18.85 16.66 21.23
CA GLN A 406 -18.51 18.06 21.53
C GLN A 406 -19.70 19.01 21.38
N GLY A 407 -20.77 18.54 20.72
CA GLY A 407 -22.00 19.30 20.52
C GLY A 407 -21.93 20.25 19.34
N ASN A 408 -23.10 20.51 18.74
CA ASN A 408 -23.19 21.27 17.50
C ASN A 408 -22.71 22.72 17.64
N ALA A 409 -22.97 23.32 18.81
CA ALA A 409 -22.55 24.68 19.11
C ALA A 409 -21.02 24.85 19.05
N LYS A 410 -20.25 23.80 19.34
CA LYS A 410 -18.78 23.87 19.30
C LYS A 410 -18.19 23.56 17.93
N THR A 411 -18.81 22.68 17.15
CA THR A 411 -18.15 22.06 15.99
C THR A 411 -18.88 22.26 14.66
N SER A 412 -20.14 22.67 14.66
CA SER A 412 -21.01 22.67 13.47
C SER A 412 -21.08 21.31 12.77
N TYR A 413 -20.94 20.19 13.50
CA TYR A 413 -20.84 18.85 12.91
C TYR A 413 -22.06 18.45 12.06
N PHE A 414 -23.23 19.07 12.27
CA PHE A 414 -24.45 18.76 11.52
C PHE A 414 -24.27 18.88 10.00
N TRP A 415 -23.38 19.77 9.53
CA TRP A 415 -23.05 19.87 8.11
C TRP A 415 -22.43 18.59 7.55
N ILE A 416 -21.66 17.84 8.34
CA ILE A 416 -21.12 16.54 7.93
C ILE A 416 -22.27 15.54 7.72
N LEU A 417 -23.29 15.56 8.59
CA LEU A 417 -24.45 14.67 8.47
C LEU A 417 -25.40 15.06 7.34
N ILE A 418 -25.51 16.34 7.01
CA ILE A 418 -26.32 16.83 5.88
C ILE A 418 -25.61 16.58 4.55
N LEU A 419 -24.33 16.97 4.44
CA LEU A 419 -23.58 16.89 3.20
C LEU A 419 -23.02 15.50 2.94
N GLY A 420 -22.86 14.66 3.97
CA GLY A 420 -22.41 13.28 3.84
C GLY A 420 -23.24 12.47 2.84
N PRO A 421 -24.57 12.34 3.02
CA PRO A 421 -25.44 11.67 2.07
C PRO A 421 -25.38 12.27 0.65
N VAL A 422 -25.27 13.61 0.53
CA VAL A 422 -25.09 14.27 -0.77
C VAL A 422 -23.78 13.83 -1.42
N TYR A 423 -22.69 13.81 -0.67
CA TYR A 423 -21.39 13.31 -1.12
C TYR A 423 -21.45 11.83 -1.52
N ALA A 424 -22.16 10.99 -0.77
CA ALA A 424 -22.37 9.58 -1.13
C ALA A 424 -23.06 9.46 -2.50
N LEU A 425 -24.12 10.25 -2.75
CA LEU A 425 -24.81 10.26 -4.04
C LEU A 425 -23.87 10.72 -5.17
N VAL A 426 -23.14 11.82 -4.98
CA VAL A 426 -22.16 12.34 -5.95
C VAL A 426 -21.12 11.27 -6.28
N TYR A 427 -20.47 10.69 -5.27
CA TYR A 427 -19.47 9.64 -5.46
C TYR A 427 -20.06 8.41 -6.17
N TYR A 428 -21.22 7.92 -5.74
CA TYR A 428 -21.85 6.75 -6.35
C TYR A 428 -22.12 6.97 -7.84
N PHE A 429 -22.76 8.08 -8.20
CA PHE A 429 -23.13 8.34 -9.59
C PHE A 429 -21.94 8.72 -10.45
N VAL A 430 -20.97 9.49 -9.94
CA VAL A 430 -19.74 9.81 -10.67
C VAL A 430 -18.96 8.52 -10.96
N PHE A 431 -18.69 7.69 -9.94
CA PHE A 431 -17.98 6.43 -10.14
C PHE A 431 -18.74 5.52 -11.10
N LYS A 432 -20.02 5.24 -10.83
CA LYS A 432 -20.83 4.35 -11.68
C LYS A 432 -20.88 4.82 -13.13
N THR A 433 -21.10 6.11 -13.36
CA THR A 433 -21.21 6.67 -14.71
C THR A 433 -19.88 6.56 -15.45
N LEU A 434 -18.77 6.94 -14.81
CA LEU A 434 -17.45 6.87 -15.44
C LEU A 434 -17.02 5.42 -15.70
N ILE A 435 -17.27 4.51 -14.75
CA ILE A 435 -16.97 3.09 -14.90
C ILE A 435 -17.70 2.50 -16.12
N LEU A 436 -19.00 2.77 -16.25
CA LEU A 436 -19.80 2.25 -17.36
C LEU A 436 -19.48 2.95 -18.68
N LYS A 437 -19.41 4.28 -18.70
CA LYS A 437 -19.19 5.09 -19.91
C LYS A 437 -17.83 4.83 -20.54
N PHE A 438 -16.79 4.68 -19.73
CA PHE A 438 -15.41 4.47 -20.20
C PHE A 438 -14.95 3.02 -20.09
N ASN A 439 -15.85 2.10 -19.76
CA ASN A 439 -15.55 0.67 -19.61
C ASN A 439 -14.34 0.41 -18.68
N ILE A 440 -14.25 1.13 -17.57
CA ILE A 440 -13.10 1.07 -16.65
C ILE A 440 -13.03 -0.32 -16.00
N PRO A 441 -11.86 -1.00 -15.97
CA PRO A 441 -11.74 -2.35 -15.40
C PRO A 441 -11.55 -2.34 -13.89
N THR A 442 -12.50 -1.76 -13.16
CA THR A 442 -12.56 -1.82 -11.68
C THR A 442 -12.61 -3.28 -11.18
N PRO A 443 -12.29 -3.55 -9.90
CA PRO A 443 -12.25 -4.91 -9.38
C PRO A 443 -13.50 -5.72 -9.70
N GLY A 444 -13.30 -6.90 -10.31
CA GLY A 444 -14.38 -7.82 -10.68
C GLY A 444 -15.11 -7.48 -11.99
N ARG A 445 -14.65 -6.51 -12.78
CA ARG A 445 -15.29 -6.09 -14.04
C ARG A 445 -14.46 -6.43 -15.28
N GLY A 446 -15.07 -7.08 -16.27
CA GLY A 446 -14.41 -7.57 -17.49
C GLY A 446 -13.38 -8.67 -17.20
N ASP A 447 -12.45 -8.90 -18.15
CA ASP A 447 -11.31 -9.81 -17.98
C ASP A 447 -10.24 -9.26 -17.02
N SER A 448 -10.63 -8.35 -16.11
CA SER A 448 -9.77 -7.97 -15.01
C SER A 448 -9.48 -9.22 -14.18
N GLU A 449 -8.29 -9.77 -14.31
CA GLU A 449 -7.70 -10.74 -13.38
C GLU A 449 -7.40 -10.12 -12.00
N ASN A 450 -8.04 -8.99 -11.66
CA ASN A 450 -8.08 -8.41 -10.31
C ASN A 450 -8.94 -9.27 -9.36
N LYS A 451 -8.86 -10.60 -9.51
CA LYS A 451 -9.36 -11.57 -8.54
C LYS A 451 -8.28 -11.70 -7.47
N LEU A 452 -8.65 -11.50 -6.21
CA LEU A 452 -7.84 -12.10 -5.15
C LEU A 452 -7.95 -13.60 -5.33
N TYR A 453 -6.83 -14.28 -5.55
CA TYR A 453 -6.78 -15.73 -5.50
C TYR A 453 -7.25 -16.16 -4.11
N THR A 454 -8.45 -16.71 -4.04
CA THR A 454 -8.99 -17.29 -2.84
C THR A 454 -8.29 -18.61 -2.55
N ARG A 455 -8.43 -19.13 -1.32
CA ARG A 455 -7.99 -20.50 -1.01
C ARG A 455 -8.65 -21.52 -1.95
N LYS A 456 -9.83 -21.20 -2.49
CA LYS A 456 -10.52 -21.99 -3.52
C LYS A 456 -9.82 -21.88 -4.88
N ASP A 457 -9.36 -20.71 -5.33
CA ASP A 457 -8.58 -20.56 -6.56
C ASP A 457 -7.21 -21.27 -6.47
N TYR A 458 -6.57 -21.26 -5.29
CA TYR A 458 -5.38 -22.07 -5.00
C TYR A 458 -5.68 -23.58 -5.04
N ASN A 459 -6.85 -23.99 -4.52
CA ASN A 459 -7.30 -25.38 -4.53
C ASN A 459 -7.84 -25.85 -5.90
N GLU A 460 -8.34 -24.94 -6.75
CA GLU A 460 -8.80 -25.23 -8.12
C GLU A 460 -7.63 -25.26 -9.10
N ALA A 461 -6.60 -24.43 -8.90
CA ALA A 461 -5.30 -24.61 -9.54
C ALA A 461 -4.62 -25.94 -9.16
N LYS A 462 -5.11 -26.61 -8.11
CA LYS A 462 -4.70 -27.94 -7.64
C LYS A 462 -5.41 -29.10 -8.38
N GLY A 463 -6.23 -28.85 -9.40
CA GLY A 463 -7.09 -29.87 -10.01
C GLY A 463 -6.83 -30.17 -11.49
N ASN A 464 -5.79 -30.95 -11.78
CA ASN A 464 -5.93 -31.97 -12.83
C ASN A 464 -5.59 -33.32 -12.21
N THR A 465 -6.54 -33.88 -11.46
CA THR A 465 -6.37 -35.08 -10.65
C THR A 465 -5.97 -36.29 -11.48
N GLU A 466 -6.38 -36.32 -12.76
CA GLU A 466 -6.00 -37.35 -13.74
C GLU A 466 -4.50 -37.29 -14.08
N LEU A 467 -3.94 -36.10 -14.26
CA LEU A 467 -2.51 -35.92 -14.56
C LEU A 467 -1.61 -36.43 -13.42
N ILE A 468 -2.03 -36.22 -12.17
CA ILE A 468 -1.26 -36.68 -11.00
C ILE A 468 -1.22 -38.21 -10.91
N ASP A 469 -2.34 -38.86 -11.23
CA ASP A 469 -2.40 -40.32 -11.25
C ASP A 469 -1.57 -40.88 -12.40
N ASP A 470 -1.66 -40.26 -13.57
CA ASP A 470 -0.86 -40.64 -14.73
C ASP A 470 0.66 -40.49 -14.50
N ILE A 471 1.09 -39.45 -13.76
CA ILE A 471 2.50 -39.29 -13.38
C ILE A 471 2.95 -40.44 -12.48
N VAL A 472 2.14 -40.82 -11.50
CA VAL A 472 2.48 -41.90 -10.54
C VAL A 472 2.46 -43.26 -11.22
N VAL A 473 1.48 -43.53 -12.09
CA VAL A 473 1.44 -44.74 -12.92
C VAL A 473 2.67 -44.81 -13.83
N SER A 474 3.07 -43.69 -14.43
CA SER A 474 4.25 -43.61 -15.29
C SER A 474 5.58 -43.78 -14.54
N LEU A 475 5.59 -43.62 -13.21
CA LEU A 475 6.72 -43.97 -12.33
C LEU A 475 6.73 -45.46 -11.92
N GLY A 476 5.81 -46.28 -12.41
CA GLY A 476 5.64 -47.68 -12.01
C GLY A 476 4.71 -47.87 -10.80
N GLY A 477 3.90 -46.86 -10.47
CA GLY A 477 2.97 -46.86 -9.34
C GLY A 477 3.57 -46.31 -8.04
N ALA A 478 2.71 -45.99 -7.07
CA ALA A 478 3.12 -45.37 -5.81
C ALA A 478 4.09 -46.25 -5.00
N GLU A 479 3.92 -47.57 -5.05
CA GLU A 479 4.80 -48.52 -4.36
C GLU A 479 6.22 -48.55 -4.91
N ASN A 480 6.42 -48.13 -6.16
CA ASN A 480 7.73 -48.03 -6.78
C ASN A 480 8.47 -46.75 -6.38
N ILE A 481 7.81 -45.76 -5.77
CA ILE A 481 8.43 -44.50 -5.36
C ILE A 481 9.06 -44.67 -3.98
N GLU A 482 10.38 -44.51 -3.89
CA GLU A 482 11.13 -44.55 -2.63
C GLU A 482 11.25 -43.15 -2.01
N ASN A 483 11.47 -42.13 -2.83
CA ASN A 483 11.52 -40.74 -2.41
C ASN A 483 11.03 -39.82 -3.54
N ILE A 484 10.29 -38.78 -3.20
CA ILE A 484 9.85 -37.74 -4.12
C ILE A 484 10.16 -36.35 -3.57
N ASP A 485 10.96 -35.61 -4.31
CA ASP A 485 11.29 -34.22 -4.04
C ASP A 485 11.17 -33.38 -5.32
N ALA A 486 11.33 -32.07 -5.23
CA ALA A 486 11.29 -31.19 -6.38
C ALA A 486 12.28 -30.03 -6.20
N CYS A 487 12.90 -29.65 -7.32
CA CYS A 487 13.49 -28.32 -7.45
C CYS A 487 12.58 -27.47 -8.35
N ILE A 488 12.92 -26.18 -8.51
CA ILE A 488 12.07 -25.17 -9.21
C ILE A 488 11.48 -25.67 -10.53
N THR A 489 12.23 -26.45 -11.31
CA THR A 489 11.80 -26.91 -12.64
C THR A 489 11.67 -28.42 -12.82
N ARG A 490 12.03 -29.22 -11.81
CA ARG A 490 12.13 -30.68 -11.97
C ARG A 490 11.55 -31.42 -10.78
N LEU A 491 10.69 -32.37 -11.07
CA LEU A 491 10.28 -33.41 -10.14
C LEU A 491 11.43 -34.43 -10.06
N ARG A 492 11.92 -34.70 -8.85
CA ARG A 492 13.03 -35.61 -8.58
C ARG A 492 12.49 -36.82 -7.84
N VAL A 493 12.58 -37.97 -8.46
CA VAL A 493 12.04 -39.21 -7.92
C VAL A 493 13.16 -40.22 -7.82
N THR A 494 13.29 -40.85 -6.66
CA THR A 494 14.05 -42.10 -6.52
C THR A 494 13.05 -43.24 -6.56
N VAL A 495 13.21 -44.16 -7.51
CA VAL A 495 12.34 -45.33 -7.67
C VAL A 495 13.02 -46.61 -7.21
N LYS A 496 12.26 -47.63 -6.80
CA LYS A 496 12.79 -48.92 -6.38
C LYS A 496 13.28 -49.74 -7.58
N ASP A 497 12.53 -49.71 -8.67
CA ASP A 497 12.81 -50.36 -9.95
C ASP A 497 12.67 -49.36 -11.12
N ALA A 498 13.76 -49.08 -11.81
CA ALA A 498 13.78 -48.16 -12.94
C ALA A 498 13.28 -48.79 -14.26
N SER A 499 13.17 -50.12 -14.34
CA SER A 499 12.77 -50.84 -15.56
C SER A 499 11.27 -50.72 -15.87
N ILE A 500 10.46 -50.45 -14.85
CA ILE A 500 9.00 -50.28 -14.96
C ILE A 500 8.57 -48.81 -15.08
N VAL A 501 9.53 -47.88 -15.17
CA VAL A 501 9.26 -46.46 -15.42
C VAL A 501 9.00 -46.25 -16.92
N ALA A 502 7.96 -45.49 -17.25
CA ALA A 502 7.55 -45.26 -18.62
C ALA A 502 8.64 -44.57 -19.48
N ASP A 503 8.54 -44.77 -20.79
CA ASP A 503 9.44 -44.19 -21.78
C ASP A 503 9.26 -42.67 -21.96
N ASP A 504 10.17 -42.05 -22.69
CA ASP A 504 10.15 -40.59 -22.93
C ASP A 504 8.96 -40.11 -23.75
N ALA A 505 8.31 -40.97 -24.53
CA ALA A 505 7.14 -40.60 -25.30
C ALA A 505 5.96 -40.35 -24.34
N ARG A 506 5.74 -41.26 -23.39
CA ARG A 506 4.72 -41.08 -22.35
C ARG A 506 4.94 -39.82 -21.52
N TRP A 507 6.18 -39.53 -21.15
CA TRP A 507 6.48 -38.30 -20.39
C TRP A 507 6.19 -37.02 -21.18
N LYS A 508 6.39 -37.01 -22.50
CA LYS A 508 6.02 -35.87 -23.36
C LYS A 508 4.50 -35.68 -23.43
N GLU A 509 3.72 -36.77 -23.47
CA GLU A 509 2.25 -36.70 -23.39
C GLU A 509 1.78 -36.08 -22.07
N LEU A 510 2.47 -36.38 -20.98
CA LEU A 510 2.26 -35.77 -19.66
C LEU A 510 2.83 -34.35 -19.54
N GLN A 511 3.19 -33.72 -20.67
CA GLN A 511 3.68 -32.35 -20.75
C GLN A 511 5.08 -32.13 -20.13
N ALA A 512 5.86 -33.19 -19.93
CA ALA A 512 7.25 -33.05 -19.51
C ALA A 512 8.10 -32.48 -20.66
N LYS A 513 8.95 -31.50 -20.34
CA LYS A 513 9.90 -30.89 -21.28
C LYS A 513 11.18 -31.72 -21.46
N GLY A 514 11.35 -32.76 -20.65
CA GLY A 514 12.48 -33.67 -20.69
C GLY A 514 12.51 -34.59 -19.48
N VAL A 515 13.20 -35.72 -19.63
CA VAL A 515 13.41 -36.71 -18.56
C VAL A 515 14.89 -37.02 -18.50
N ILE A 516 15.45 -37.07 -17.30
CA ILE A 516 16.84 -37.47 -17.05
C ILE A 516 16.80 -38.72 -16.18
N ARG A 517 17.44 -39.79 -16.65
CA ARG A 517 17.54 -41.07 -15.92
C ARG A 517 18.98 -41.30 -15.50
N SER A 518 19.19 -41.66 -14.24
CA SER A 518 20.50 -41.99 -13.67
C SER A 518 20.33 -43.09 -12.61
N GLY A 519 20.48 -44.35 -13.02
CA GLY A 519 20.17 -45.51 -12.18
C GLY A 519 18.71 -45.48 -11.71
N LYS A 520 18.51 -45.45 -10.40
CA LYS A 520 17.18 -45.32 -9.74
C LYS A 520 16.64 -43.89 -9.68
N GLY A 521 17.44 -42.89 -10.05
CA GLY A 521 17.03 -41.49 -10.03
C GLY A 521 16.39 -41.06 -11.35
N ILE A 522 15.14 -40.58 -11.28
CA ILE A 522 14.38 -40.03 -12.39
C ILE A 522 14.14 -38.54 -12.14
N GLN A 523 14.53 -37.67 -13.07
CA GLN A 523 14.18 -36.25 -13.03
C GLN A 523 13.27 -35.89 -14.20
N VAL A 524 12.05 -35.45 -13.92
CA VAL A 524 11.08 -35.04 -14.94
C VAL A 524 10.95 -33.53 -14.94
N VAL A 525 11.16 -32.89 -16.08
CA VAL A 525 11.20 -31.43 -16.23
C VAL A 525 9.79 -30.88 -16.49
N TYR A 526 9.11 -30.43 -15.44
CA TYR A 526 7.77 -29.82 -15.52
C TYR A 526 7.76 -28.28 -15.45
N GLY A 527 8.93 -27.65 -15.28
CA GLY A 527 8.99 -26.22 -15.01
C GLY A 527 8.41 -25.91 -13.63
N THR A 528 7.84 -24.71 -13.46
CA THR A 528 7.36 -24.21 -12.15
C THR A 528 6.28 -25.07 -11.49
N GLN A 529 5.75 -26.08 -12.18
CA GLN A 529 4.75 -27.02 -11.66
C GLN A 529 5.35 -28.20 -10.88
N ALA A 530 6.67 -28.38 -10.89
CA ALA A 530 7.32 -29.53 -10.24
C ALA A 530 7.05 -29.63 -8.73
N GLU A 531 7.11 -28.49 -8.02
CA GLU A 531 6.83 -28.42 -6.57
C GLU A 531 5.35 -28.71 -6.29
N THR A 532 4.45 -28.18 -7.13
CA THR A 532 3.00 -28.44 -7.05
C THR A 532 2.69 -29.92 -7.19
N TYR A 533 3.25 -30.57 -8.23
CA TYR A 533 3.03 -32.00 -8.50
C TYR A 533 3.59 -32.88 -7.38
N LYS A 534 4.78 -32.58 -6.86
CA LYS A 534 5.32 -33.28 -5.67
C LYS A 534 4.32 -33.23 -4.52
N ASN A 535 3.85 -32.03 -4.17
CA ASN A 535 2.98 -31.86 -3.00
C ASN A 535 1.63 -32.57 -3.20
N GLN A 536 1.07 -32.55 -4.41
CA GLN A 536 -0.16 -33.29 -4.74
C GLN A 536 0.04 -34.81 -4.68
N ILE A 537 1.16 -35.33 -5.19
CA ILE A 537 1.48 -36.77 -5.14
C ILE A 537 1.64 -37.23 -3.69
N ARG A 538 2.40 -36.49 -2.87
CA ARG A 538 2.60 -36.81 -1.45
C ARG A 538 1.29 -36.76 -0.67
N GLU A 539 0.46 -35.75 -0.91
CA GLU A 539 -0.84 -35.62 -0.24
C GLU A 539 -1.80 -36.75 -0.63
N LYS A 540 -1.85 -37.12 -1.92
CA LYS A 540 -2.77 -38.14 -2.43
C LYS A 540 -2.36 -39.57 -2.07
N TYR A 541 -1.08 -39.91 -2.23
CA TYR A 541 -0.57 -41.27 -2.05
C TYR A 541 0.10 -41.50 -0.69
N ARG A 542 0.21 -40.46 0.15
CA ARG A 542 0.80 -40.50 1.51
C ARG A 542 2.23 -41.03 1.53
N ILE A 543 3.05 -40.55 0.60
CA ILE A 543 4.48 -40.89 0.43
C ILE A 543 5.43 -39.75 0.78
#